data_AF-A0A267T441-F1
#
_entry.id   AF-A0A267T441-F1
#
_cell.length_a   1.000
_cell.length_b   1.000
_cell.length_c   1.000
_cell.angle_alpha   90.00
_cell.angle_beta   90.00
_cell.angle_gamma   90.00
#
_symmetry.space_group_name_H-M   'P 1'
#
loop_
_entity.id
_entity.type
_entity.pdbx_description
1 polymer ?
#
loop_
_entity_poly.entity_id
_entity_poly.type
_entity_poly.pdbx_seq_one_letter_code
_entity_poly.pdbx_strand_id
1 'polypeptide(L)'
;MSTTSKKKQYLSHKLKGGANNEKGNRFENHFAIFKITEYLNSYSESKAQVVFSSQVEAFVDDLLIILEEGNKEFYQIKNSKSLKWEHGNKQKSLCYDFLNQKRIEKEQDSKFRLLLIVNSVSLQLILTQSLPKSLRQHTEVGYFPYSDSIHNLVSQHLDFRQELEKLIAISSPSIDKLEALATAILGVWNGCNKKDISLEVIYAHLEKMSLSFIRPREIFYLSKEIQLILDLIPNFSYIVHNNYLTWKFKNTDTGIIPFPIGSPDFEEIEIEIVIQKPSSFEALETIIA
;
A
#
# COMPACT_ATOMS: atom_id res chain seq x y z
N MET A 1 38.38 -7.62 -34.04
CA MET A 1 38.15 -7.36 -32.61
C MET A 1 38.70 -8.51 -31.78
N SER A 2 39.55 -8.24 -30.79
CA SER A 2 40.12 -9.28 -29.91
C SER A 2 39.05 -9.93 -29.01
N THR A 3 39.26 -11.18 -28.61
CA THR A 3 38.37 -11.94 -27.70
C THR A 3 38.08 -11.17 -26.39
N THR A 4 39.06 -10.41 -25.91
CA THR A 4 38.94 -9.54 -24.72
C THR A 4 37.98 -8.36 -24.96
N SER A 5 37.97 -7.77 -26.17
CA SER A 5 37.06 -6.67 -26.53
C SER A 5 35.60 -7.14 -26.61
N LYS A 6 35.34 -8.32 -27.20
CA LYS A 6 33.99 -8.92 -27.24
C LYS A 6 33.44 -9.26 -25.85
N LYS A 7 34.29 -9.81 -24.96
CA LYS A 7 33.90 -10.12 -23.57
C LYS A 7 33.57 -8.86 -22.76
N LYS A 8 34.33 -7.76 -22.93
CA LYS A 8 34.04 -6.46 -22.29
C LYS A 8 32.72 -5.86 -22.77
N GLN A 9 32.44 -5.92 -24.07
CA GLN A 9 31.18 -5.44 -24.64
C GLN A 9 29.98 -6.24 -24.12
N TYR A 10 30.08 -7.57 -24.09
CA TYR A 10 29.07 -8.44 -23.50
C TYR A 10 28.79 -8.11 -22.03
N LEU A 11 29.86 -7.96 -21.22
CA LEU A 11 29.72 -7.60 -19.81
C LEU A 11 29.01 -6.25 -19.63
N SER A 12 29.37 -5.24 -20.43
CA SER A 12 28.73 -3.93 -20.41
C SER A 12 27.23 -4.03 -20.73
N HIS A 13 26.84 -4.82 -21.75
CA HIS A 13 25.42 -5.04 -22.06
C HIS A 13 24.69 -5.77 -20.93
N LYS A 14 25.31 -6.78 -20.31
CA LYS A 14 24.73 -7.50 -19.18
C LYS A 14 24.50 -6.60 -17.97
N LEU A 15 25.49 -5.77 -17.62
CA LEU A 15 25.37 -4.80 -16.52
C LEU A 15 24.29 -3.75 -16.80
N LYS A 16 24.24 -3.22 -18.03
CA LYS A 16 23.19 -2.29 -18.46
C LYS A 16 21.80 -2.92 -18.40
N GLY A 17 21.67 -4.19 -18.81
CA GLY A 17 20.42 -4.94 -18.70
C GLY A 17 19.99 -5.11 -17.24
N GLY A 18 20.91 -5.50 -16.35
CA GLY A 18 20.63 -5.62 -14.92
C GLY A 18 20.16 -4.30 -14.30
N ALA A 19 20.86 -3.20 -14.57
CA ALA A 19 20.48 -1.88 -14.06
C ALA A 19 19.10 -1.42 -14.59
N ASN A 20 18.77 -1.72 -15.85
CA ASN A 20 17.45 -1.40 -16.40
C ASN A 20 16.34 -2.24 -15.76
N ASN A 21 16.59 -3.54 -15.54
CA ASN A 21 15.63 -4.43 -14.87
C ASN A 21 15.37 -3.98 -13.44
N GLU A 22 16.41 -3.58 -12.70
CA GLU A 22 16.27 -3.05 -11.34
C GLU A 22 15.41 -1.78 -11.32
N LYS A 23 15.65 -0.85 -12.26
CA LYS A 23 14.85 0.38 -12.39
C LYS A 23 13.39 0.11 -12.78
N GLY A 24 13.15 -0.89 -13.63
CA GLY A 24 11.80 -1.34 -14.00
C GLY A 24 11.06 -1.88 -12.78
N ASN A 25 11.65 -2.86 -12.11
CA ASN A 25 11.08 -3.47 -10.91
C ASN A 25 10.86 -2.44 -9.79
N ARG A 26 11.78 -1.47 -9.61
CA ARG A 26 11.59 -0.37 -8.65
C ARG A 26 10.36 0.46 -8.99
N PHE A 27 10.19 0.81 -10.27
CA PHE A 27 9.04 1.58 -10.72
C PHE A 27 7.72 0.85 -10.52
N GLU A 28 7.67 -0.44 -10.87
CA GLU A 28 6.53 -1.32 -10.67
C GLU A 28 6.15 -1.43 -9.18
N ASN A 29 7.12 -1.70 -8.31
CA ASN A 29 6.84 -1.80 -6.87
C ASN A 29 6.41 -0.47 -6.26
N HIS A 30 7.02 0.66 -6.66
CA HIS A 30 6.61 1.98 -6.21
C HIS A 30 5.17 2.32 -6.63
N PHE A 31 4.77 1.93 -7.85
CA PHE A 31 3.40 2.12 -8.30
C PHE A 31 2.42 1.19 -7.57
N ALA A 32 2.81 -0.08 -7.36
CA ALA A 32 2.00 -1.04 -6.63
C ALA A 32 1.69 -0.57 -5.20
N ILE A 33 2.69 -0.08 -4.45
CA ILE A 33 2.45 0.43 -3.09
C ILE A 33 1.59 1.69 -3.09
N PHE A 34 1.69 2.56 -4.10
CA PHE A 34 0.80 3.71 -4.25
C PHE A 34 -0.66 3.27 -4.38
N LYS A 35 -0.94 2.30 -5.27
CA LYS A 35 -2.28 1.74 -5.43
C LYS A 35 -2.76 1.03 -4.16
N ILE A 36 -1.89 0.25 -3.50
CA ILE A 36 -2.23 -0.39 -2.22
C ILE A 36 -2.65 0.66 -1.19
N THR A 37 -1.90 1.76 -1.03
CA THR A 37 -2.25 2.83 -0.09
C THR A 37 -3.60 3.49 -0.43
N GLU A 38 -3.84 3.78 -1.71
CA GLU A 38 -5.13 4.34 -2.18
C GLU A 38 -6.31 3.41 -1.84
N TYR A 39 -6.13 2.10 -2.04
CA TYR A 39 -7.14 1.11 -1.71
C TYR A 39 -7.30 0.91 -0.20
N LEU A 40 -6.23 0.97 0.59
CA LEU A 40 -6.32 0.92 2.06
C LEU A 40 -7.16 2.08 2.63
N ASN A 41 -7.08 3.28 2.05
CA ASN A 41 -7.86 4.45 2.51
C ASN A 41 -9.33 4.45 2.08
N SER A 42 -9.66 3.76 1.00
CA SER A 42 -11.01 3.75 0.43
C SER A 42 -11.88 2.58 0.92
N TYR A 43 -11.34 1.70 1.76
CA TYR A 43 -11.97 0.44 2.13
C TYR A 43 -12.42 0.40 3.61
N SER A 44 -13.69 0.05 3.83
CA SER A 44 -14.26 -0.36 5.11
C SER A 44 -14.28 -1.90 5.21
N GLU A 45 -14.34 -2.45 6.43
CA GLU A 45 -14.25 -3.90 6.73
C GLU A 45 -15.19 -4.80 5.91
N SER A 46 -16.29 -4.25 5.36
CA SER A 46 -17.25 -4.98 4.52
C SER A 46 -16.72 -5.45 3.14
N LYS A 47 -15.51 -5.04 2.73
CA LYS A 47 -15.05 -5.10 1.33
C LYS A 47 -13.81 -5.98 1.10
N ALA A 48 -13.75 -7.16 1.69
CA ALA A 48 -12.62 -8.10 1.65
C ALA A 48 -12.22 -8.66 0.25
N GLN A 49 -12.69 -8.07 -0.86
CA GLN A 49 -12.53 -8.63 -2.21
C GLN A 49 -11.46 -7.96 -3.07
N VAL A 50 -10.77 -6.91 -2.60
CA VAL A 50 -9.66 -6.36 -3.38
C VAL A 50 -8.44 -7.26 -3.28
N VAL A 51 -7.98 -7.71 -4.44
CA VAL A 51 -6.86 -8.64 -4.56
C VAL A 51 -5.81 -8.06 -5.50
N PHE A 52 -4.56 -8.11 -5.08
CA PHE A 52 -3.39 -7.64 -5.83
C PHE A 52 -2.52 -8.82 -6.27
N SER A 53 -2.14 -8.81 -7.53
CA SER A 53 -1.21 -9.78 -8.13
C SER A 53 -0.20 -9.06 -9.02
N SER A 54 1.06 -9.50 -9.03
CA SER A 54 2.11 -8.94 -9.89
C SER A 54 2.66 -10.01 -10.82
N GLN A 55 3.12 -9.58 -12.00
CA GLN A 55 3.71 -10.48 -13.00
C GLN A 55 2.78 -11.65 -13.31
N VAL A 56 1.51 -11.34 -13.57
CA VAL A 56 0.47 -12.34 -13.82
C VAL A 56 0.60 -12.96 -15.19
N GLU A 57 0.03 -14.16 -15.38
CA GLU A 57 -0.03 -14.81 -16.68
C GLU A 57 -1.08 -14.13 -17.58
N ALA A 58 -0.72 -12.95 -18.09
CA ALA A 58 -1.56 -12.08 -18.91
C ALA A 58 -0.70 -11.37 -19.96
N PHE A 59 -1.33 -10.76 -20.97
CA PHE A 59 -0.60 -9.89 -21.90
C PHE A 59 -0.27 -8.52 -21.29
N VAL A 60 -1.06 -8.08 -20.32
CA VAL A 60 -0.83 -6.89 -19.50
C VAL A 60 -0.63 -7.38 -18.07
N ASP A 61 0.63 -7.45 -17.63
CA ASP A 61 1.09 -8.40 -16.62
C ASP A 61 1.69 -7.78 -15.35
N ASP A 62 2.22 -6.57 -15.42
CA ASP A 62 3.04 -6.00 -14.33
C ASP A 62 2.26 -5.93 -13.00
N LEU A 63 0.99 -5.52 -13.04
CA LEU A 63 0.09 -5.50 -11.87
C LEU A 63 -1.37 -5.77 -12.29
N LEU A 64 -2.04 -6.64 -11.55
CA LEU A 64 -3.48 -6.91 -11.63
C LEU A 64 -4.13 -6.55 -10.29
N ILE A 65 -5.20 -5.77 -10.35
CA ILE A 65 -6.07 -5.49 -9.22
C ILE A 65 -7.46 -6.04 -9.56
N ILE A 66 -7.96 -6.97 -8.74
CA ILE A 66 -9.34 -7.45 -8.82
C ILE A 66 -10.12 -6.70 -7.75
N LEU A 67 -11.21 -6.07 -8.14
CA LEU A 67 -12.09 -5.30 -7.26
C LEU A 67 -13.34 -6.12 -6.91
N GLU A 68 -14.19 -5.53 -6.07
CA GLU A 68 -15.53 -6.06 -5.81
C GLU A 68 -16.29 -6.38 -7.11
N GLU A 69 -17.13 -7.42 -7.04
CA GLU A 69 -17.89 -7.95 -8.18
C GLU A 69 -17.01 -8.58 -9.29
N GLY A 70 -15.70 -8.73 -9.06
CA GLY A 70 -14.77 -9.34 -10.01
C GLY A 70 -14.30 -8.39 -11.12
N ASN A 71 -14.49 -7.08 -10.97
CA ASN A 71 -13.97 -6.09 -11.93
C ASN A 71 -12.43 -6.12 -11.92
N LYS A 72 -11.80 -6.19 -13.09
CA LYS A 72 -10.34 -6.33 -13.21
C LYS A 72 -9.68 -5.07 -13.75
N GLU A 73 -8.58 -4.66 -13.13
CA GLU A 73 -7.70 -3.61 -13.64
C GLU A 73 -6.33 -4.21 -13.92
N PHE A 74 -5.97 -4.26 -15.20
CA PHE A 74 -4.65 -4.72 -15.65
C PHE A 74 -3.76 -3.53 -15.92
N TYR A 75 -2.57 -3.52 -15.35
CA TYR A 75 -1.60 -2.44 -15.47
C TYR A 75 -0.33 -2.94 -16.15
N GLN A 76 0.07 -2.24 -17.21
CA GLN A 76 1.44 -2.27 -17.72
C GLN A 76 2.16 -1.01 -17.25
N ILE A 77 3.32 -1.16 -16.64
CA ILE A 77 4.08 -0.08 -16.01
C ILE A 77 5.44 0.02 -16.72
N LYS A 78 5.68 1.12 -17.44
CA LYS A 78 6.89 1.26 -18.28
C LYS A 78 7.70 2.49 -17.90
N ASN A 79 8.92 2.23 -17.41
CA ASN A 79 9.97 3.23 -17.22
C ASN A 79 10.79 3.41 -18.50
N SER A 80 10.18 4.03 -19.53
CA SER A 80 10.83 4.25 -20.83
C SER A 80 10.69 5.68 -21.30
N LYS A 81 11.77 6.22 -21.89
CA LYS A 81 11.76 7.55 -22.52
C LYS A 81 11.16 7.54 -23.93
N SER A 82 11.04 6.37 -24.54
CA SER A 82 10.53 6.19 -25.90
C SER A 82 9.66 4.96 -25.95
N LEU A 83 8.34 5.17 -25.85
CA LEU A 83 7.33 4.13 -25.96
C LEU A 83 6.33 4.53 -27.03
N LYS A 84 5.84 3.56 -27.79
CA LYS A 84 4.81 3.73 -28.83
C LYS A 84 3.92 2.50 -28.81
N TRP A 85 2.65 2.66 -29.19
CA TRP A 85 1.73 1.53 -29.38
C TRP A 85 2.26 0.53 -30.42
N GLU A 86 2.92 1.04 -31.46
CA GLU A 86 3.19 0.34 -32.73
C GLU A 86 1.89 -0.11 -33.43
N HIS A 87 1.82 -0.01 -34.75
CA HIS A 87 0.60 -0.35 -35.49
C HIS A 87 0.57 -1.84 -35.85
N GLY A 88 -0.60 -2.47 -35.68
CA GLY A 88 -0.90 -3.82 -36.17
C GLY A 88 -0.56 -4.95 -35.20
N ASN A 89 -0.69 -6.18 -35.68
CA ASN A 89 -0.51 -7.41 -34.91
C ASN A 89 0.98 -7.80 -34.73
N LYS A 90 1.88 -6.82 -34.64
CA LYS A 90 3.30 -7.11 -34.45
C LYS A 90 3.47 -7.69 -33.05
N GLN A 91 3.84 -8.96 -32.98
CA GLN A 91 4.06 -9.66 -31.73
C GLN A 91 5.07 -8.90 -30.86
N LYS A 92 4.82 -8.83 -29.55
CA LYS A 92 5.59 -8.08 -28.55
C LYS A 92 5.49 -6.55 -28.67
N SER A 93 4.53 -6.03 -29.44
CA SER A 93 4.18 -4.61 -29.38
C SER A 93 3.13 -4.36 -28.31
N LEU A 94 3.18 -3.16 -27.74
CA LEU A 94 2.22 -2.71 -26.74
C LEU A 94 0.76 -2.80 -27.26
N CYS A 95 0.53 -2.45 -28.53
CA CYS A 95 -0.80 -2.59 -29.14
C CYS A 95 -1.25 -4.05 -29.23
N TYR A 96 -0.35 -4.96 -29.63
CA TYR A 96 -0.65 -6.39 -29.71
C TYR A 96 -1.04 -6.96 -28.34
N ASP A 97 -0.28 -6.62 -27.29
CA ASP A 97 -0.51 -7.13 -25.94
C ASP A 97 -1.86 -6.64 -25.40
N PHE A 98 -2.15 -5.34 -25.50
CA PHE A 98 -3.42 -4.76 -25.05
C PHE A 98 -4.62 -5.27 -25.87
N LEU A 99 -4.47 -5.50 -27.18
CA LEU A 99 -5.54 -6.06 -28.01
C LEU A 99 -5.87 -7.51 -27.62
N ASN A 100 -4.84 -8.32 -27.34
CA ASN A 100 -5.06 -9.70 -26.93
C ASN A 100 -5.65 -9.79 -25.52
N GLN A 101 -5.19 -8.96 -24.57
CA GLN A 101 -5.82 -8.92 -23.25
C GLN A 101 -7.30 -8.52 -23.36
N LYS A 102 -7.59 -7.46 -24.13
CA LYS A 102 -8.96 -7.02 -24.38
C LYS A 102 -9.82 -8.15 -24.96
N ARG A 103 -9.29 -8.93 -25.90
CA ARG A 103 -10.01 -10.04 -26.53
C ARG A 103 -10.36 -11.12 -25.50
N ILE A 104 -9.38 -11.54 -24.70
CA ILE A 104 -9.57 -12.56 -23.66
C ILE A 104 -10.64 -12.12 -22.67
N GLU A 105 -10.56 -10.90 -22.14
CA GLU A 105 -11.53 -10.43 -21.14
C GLU A 105 -12.95 -10.28 -21.73
N LYS A 106 -13.07 -9.88 -23.00
CA LYS A 106 -14.37 -9.87 -23.69
C LYS A 106 -14.95 -11.27 -23.91
N GLU A 107 -14.12 -12.27 -24.21
CA GLU A 107 -14.54 -13.66 -24.36
C GLU A 107 -15.00 -14.26 -23.01
N GLN A 108 -14.48 -13.74 -21.90
CA GLN A 108 -14.87 -14.13 -20.54
C GLN A 108 -16.07 -13.36 -19.99
N ASP A 109 -16.65 -12.43 -20.75
CA ASP A 109 -17.71 -11.50 -20.31
C ASP A 109 -17.35 -10.76 -18.99
N SER A 110 -16.07 -10.46 -18.79
CA SER A 110 -15.60 -9.77 -17.59
C SER A 110 -15.73 -8.25 -17.75
N LYS A 111 -15.92 -7.55 -16.63
CA LYS A 111 -15.74 -6.10 -16.56
C LYS A 111 -14.26 -5.82 -16.31
N PHE A 112 -13.63 -5.04 -17.18
CA PHE A 112 -12.19 -4.79 -17.08
C PHE A 112 -11.75 -3.42 -17.60
N ARG A 113 -10.57 -3.00 -17.13
CA ARG A 113 -9.80 -1.85 -17.62
C ARG A 113 -8.36 -2.27 -17.87
N LEU A 114 -7.77 -1.71 -18.92
CA LEU A 114 -6.35 -1.86 -19.26
C LEU A 114 -5.67 -0.51 -19.07
N LEU A 115 -4.60 -0.46 -18.30
CA LEU A 115 -3.94 0.78 -17.93
C LEU A 115 -2.47 0.70 -18.30
N LEU A 116 -1.99 1.73 -18.99
CA LEU A 116 -0.57 1.91 -19.26
C LEU A 116 -0.03 3.06 -18.41
N ILE A 117 0.90 2.77 -17.52
CA ILE A 117 1.52 3.75 -16.64
C ILE A 117 2.90 4.09 -17.17
N VAL A 118 3.15 5.38 -17.38
CA VAL A 118 4.45 5.89 -17.86
C VAL A 118 5.01 6.96 -16.91
N ASN A 119 6.33 7.12 -16.93
CA ASN A 119 7.05 8.05 -16.06
C ASN A 119 7.22 9.47 -16.63
N SER A 120 6.48 9.82 -17.67
CA SER A 120 6.60 11.13 -18.34
C SER A 120 5.24 11.65 -18.76
N VAL A 121 4.90 12.85 -18.31
CA VAL A 121 3.64 13.53 -18.67
C VAL A 121 3.55 13.74 -20.18
N SER A 122 4.64 14.16 -20.83
CA SER A 122 4.64 14.33 -22.29
C SER A 122 4.44 13.02 -23.03
N LEU A 123 5.03 11.92 -22.54
CA LEU A 123 4.82 10.59 -23.12
C LEU A 123 3.38 10.10 -22.91
N GLN A 124 2.80 10.35 -21.73
CA GLN A 124 1.41 10.02 -21.41
C GLN A 124 0.44 10.71 -22.40
N LEU A 125 0.65 12.01 -22.67
CA LEU A 125 -0.16 12.76 -23.63
C LEU A 125 -0.04 12.20 -25.05
N ILE A 126 1.19 11.93 -25.51
CA ILE A 126 1.45 11.37 -26.85
C ILE A 126 0.77 10.00 -27.00
N LEU A 127 0.91 9.13 -26.01
CA LEU A 127 0.32 7.78 -26.04
C LEU A 127 -1.20 7.82 -25.94
N THR A 128 -1.77 8.76 -25.18
CA THR A 128 -3.22 8.97 -25.13
C THR A 128 -3.76 9.43 -26.49
N GLN A 129 -3.11 10.40 -27.12
CA GLN A 129 -3.53 10.92 -28.43
C GLN A 129 -3.39 9.87 -29.54
N SER A 130 -2.32 9.06 -29.48
CA SER A 130 -2.06 8.00 -30.45
C SER A 130 -2.73 6.66 -30.11
N LEU A 131 -3.59 6.62 -29.08
CA LEU A 131 -4.28 5.40 -28.64
C LEU A 131 -5.13 4.81 -29.79
N PRO A 132 -4.90 3.55 -30.20
CA PRO A 132 -5.66 2.89 -31.25
C PRO A 132 -7.16 2.91 -30.98
N LYS A 133 -7.96 3.23 -32.01
CA LYS A 133 -9.44 3.33 -31.90
C LYS A 133 -10.07 2.08 -31.30
N SER A 134 -9.54 0.91 -31.62
CA SER A 134 -9.98 -0.39 -31.11
C SER A 134 -9.77 -0.58 -29.62
N LEU A 135 -8.91 0.21 -28.95
CA LEU A 135 -8.61 0.09 -27.51
C LEU A 135 -9.31 1.16 -26.65
N ARG A 136 -9.69 2.31 -27.23
CA ARG A 136 -10.17 3.51 -26.51
C ARG A 136 -11.24 3.30 -25.44
N GLN A 137 -12.12 2.32 -25.59
CA GLN A 137 -13.22 2.07 -24.64
C GLN A 137 -12.78 1.40 -23.33
N HIS A 138 -11.64 0.70 -23.32
CA HIS A 138 -11.20 -0.09 -22.17
C HIS A 138 -9.77 0.25 -21.76
N THR A 139 -9.14 1.25 -22.38
CA THR A 139 -7.72 1.52 -22.20
C THR A 139 -7.47 2.97 -21.82
N GLU A 140 -6.68 3.14 -20.78
CA GLU A 140 -6.24 4.44 -20.29
C GLU A 140 -4.72 4.50 -20.20
N VAL A 141 -4.17 5.71 -20.34
CA VAL A 141 -2.74 5.96 -20.13
C VAL A 141 -2.57 6.92 -18.97
N GLY A 142 -1.95 6.44 -17.91
CA GLY A 142 -1.68 7.18 -16.69
C GLY A 142 -0.22 7.65 -16.60
N TYR A 143 0.00 8.69 -15.79
CA TYR A 143 1.32 9.14 -15.41
C TYR A 143 1.58 8.79 -13.94
N PHE A 144 2.78 8.30 -13.66
CA PHE A 144 3.27 8.14 -12.29
C PHE A 144 4.78 8.44 -12.28
N PRO A 145 5.30 9.31 -11.39
CA PRO A 145 6.70 9.68 -11.44
C PRO A 145 7.61 8.49 -11.09
N TYR A 146 8.68 8.35 -11.86
CA TYR A 146 9.77 7.47 -11.47
C TYR A 146 10.61 8.13 -10.38
N SER A 147 10.97 7.38 -9.36
CA SER A 147 11.89 7.79 -8.30
C SER A 147 12.86 6.66 -7.98
N ASP A 148 14.14 7.01 -7.78
CA ASP A 148 15.17 6.06 -7.36
C ASP A 148 15.04 5.63 -5.88
N SER A 149 14.26 6.35 -5.07
CA SER A 149 14.04 6.02 -3.65
C SER A 149 12.60 6.29 -3.19
N ILE A 150 12.18 5.61 -2.13
CA ILE A 150 10.89 5.87 -1.46
C ILE A 150 10.88 7.28 -0.88
N HIS A 151 11.96 7.72 -0.22
CA HIS A 151 12.13 9.10 0.25
C HIS A 151 11.76 10.13 -0.81
N ASN A 152 12.37 10.05 -1.99
CA ASN A 152 12.13 10.99 -3.08
C ASN A 152 10.72 10.88 -3.64
N LEU A 153 10.16 9.66 -3.70
CA LEU A 153 8.80 9.44 -4.16
C LEU A 153 7.79 10.15 -3.24
N VAL A 154 7.89 9.93 -1.92
CA VAL A 154 7.03 10.59 -0.90
C VAL A 154 7.26 12.11 -0.89
N SER A 155 8.49 12.55 -1.10
CA SER A 155 8.87 13.97 -1.10
C SER A 155 8.44 14.74 -2.36
N GLN A 156 8.15 14.06 -3.47
CA GLN A 156 7.87 14.74 -4.75
C GLN A 156 6.49 14.41 -5.33
N HIS A 157 5.91 13.26 -4.99
CA HIS A 157 4.59 12.86 -5.47
C HIS A 157 3.51 13.20 -4.44
N LEU A 158 2.81 14.32 -4.68
CA LEU A 158 1.82 14.86 -3.75
C LEU A 158 0.67 13.87 -3.48
N ASP A 159 0.13 13.23 -4.52
CA ASP A 159 -1.01 12.32 -4.36
C ASP A 159 -0.65 11.12 -3.47
N PHE A 160 0.53 10.54 -3.67
CA PHE A 160 0.98 9.43 -2.81
C PHE A 160 1.22 9.89 -1.37
N ARG A 161 1.78 11.09 -1.18
CA ARG A 161 1.92 11.68 0.16
C ARG A 161 0.56 11.84 0.84
N GLN A 162 -0.42 12.39 0.15
CA GLN A 162 -1.75 12.61 0.69
C GLN A 162 -2.45 11.29 1.04
N GLU A 163 -2.27 10.24 0.23
CA GLU A 163 -2.77 8.91 0.59
C GLU A 163 -2.07 8.36 1.85
N LEU A 164 -0.75 8.51 1.99
CA LEU A 164 -0.06 8.09 3.22
C LEU A 164 -0.50 8.90 4.45
N GLU A 165 -0.76 10.20 4.31
CA GLU A 165 -1.25 11.08 5.38
C GLU A 165 -2.65 10.69 5.89
N LYS A 166 -3.50 10.15 5.02
CA LYS A 166 -4.82 9.61 5.41
C LYS A 166 -4.69 8.32 6.20
N LEU A 167 -3.75 7.46 5.80
CA LEU A 167 -3.53 6.16 6.42
C LEU A 167 -2.78 6.27 7.75
N ILE A 168 -1.95 7.30 7.93
CA ILE A 168 -1.15 7.45 9.13
C ILE A 168 -1.94 8.05 10.30
N ALA A 169 -1.64 7.54 11.48
CA ALA A 169 -2.29 7.82 12.75
C ALA A 169 -1.72 9.08 13.44
N ILE A 170 -0.67 9.69 12.87
CA ILE A 170 0.01 10.88 13.39
C ILE A 170 -0.57 12.12 12.72
N SER A 171 -1.00 13.09 13.52
CA SER A 171 -1.39 14.41 13.04
C SER A 171 -0.18 15.16 12.46
N SER A 172 -0.30 15.66 11.23
CA SER A 172 0.76 16.40 10.52
C SER A 172 2.10 15.64 10.50
N PRO A 173 2.14 14.43 9.91
CA PRO A 173 3.31 13.57 9.91
C PRO A 173 4.47 14.19 9.12
N SER A 174 5.68 14.07 9.65
CA SER A 174 6.89 14.45 8.92
C SER A 174 7.20 13.43 7.80
N ILE A 175 8.01 13.85 6.82
CA ILE A 175 8.34 13.02 5.64
C ILE A 175 8.99 11.67 6.02
N ASP A 176 9.82 11.64 7.07
CA ASP A 176 10.43 10.39 7.57
C ASP A 176 9.39 9.38 8.09
N LYS A 177 8.29 9.86 8.69
CA LYS A 177 7.20 8.99 9.14
C LYS A 177 6.40 8.43 7.98
N LEU A 178 6.14 9.26 6.97
CA LEU A 178 5.48 8.83 5.73
C LEU A 178 6.36 7.85 4.95
N GLU A 179 7.66 8.11 4.88
CA GLU A 179 8.65 7.19 4.29
C GLU A 179 8.70 5.86 5.04
N ALA A 180 8.68 5.88 6.37
CA ALA A 180 8.64 4.67 7.18
C ALA A 180 7.39 3.83 6.87
N LEU A 181 6.21 4.47 6.80
CA LEU A 181 4.96 3.80 6.42
C LEU A 181 5.02 3.22 5.00
N ALA A 182 5.45 4.00 4.01
CA ALA A 182 5.61 3.53 2.64
C ALA A 182 6.60 2.36 2.53
N THR A 183 7.67 2.40 3.33
CA THR A 183 8.67 1.32 3.40
C THR A 183 8.08 0.06 4.04
N ALA A 184 7.22 0.19 5.06
CA ALA A 184 6.50 -0.94 5.64
C ALA A 184 5.56 -1.59 4.62
N ILE A 185 4.77 -0.79 3.88
CA ILE A 185 3.90 -1.28 2.80
C ILE A 185 4.71 -2.01 1.72
N LEU A 186 5.85 -1.44 1.31
CA LEU A 186 6.76 -2.08 0.38
C LEU A 186 7.33 -3.40 0.94
N GLY A 187 7.66 -3.43 2.23
CA GLY A 187 8.13 -4.62 2.94
C GLY A 187 7.09 -5.74 2.92
N VAL A 188 5.84 -5.42 3.26
CA VAL A 188 4.72 -6.38 3.20
C VAL A 188 4.51 -6.88 1.78
N TRP A 189 4.44 -5.96 0.80
CA TRP A 189 4.26 -6.32 -0.61
C TRP A 189 5.37 -7.24 -1.13
N ASN A 190 6.63 -6.98 -0.77
CA ASN A 190 7.76 -7.81 -1.16
C ASN A 190 7.89 -9.11 -0.36
N GLY A 191 7.38 -9.15 0.88
CA GLY A 191 7.41 -10.32 1.75
C GLY A 191 6.36 -11.36 1.41
N CYS A 192 5.30 -10.96 0.71
CA CYS A 192 4.29 -11.89 0.19
C CYS A 192 4.72 -12.45 -1.19
N ASN A 193 4.08 -13.53 -1.62
CA ASN A 193 4.33 -14.18 -2.92
C ASN A 193 3.87 -13.35 -4.15
N LYS A 194 3.33 -12.13 -3.94
CA LYS A 194 2.75 -11.22 -4.94
C LYS A 194 1.69 -11.85 -5.84
N LYS A 195 0.99 -12.87 -5.34
CA LYS A 195 -0.06 -13.57 -6.07
C LYS A 195 -1.31 -13.67 -5.21
N ASP A 196 -2.37 -13.09 -5.73
CA ASP A 196 -3.72 -13.12 -5.18
C ASP A 196 -3.77 -12.68 -3.71
N ILE A 197 -3.02 -11.61 -3.39
CA ILE A 197 -2.93 -11.08 -2.03
C ILE A 197 -4.12 -10.15 -1.79
N SER A 198 -4.98 -10.50 -0.84
CA SER A 198 -6.06 -9.61 -0.44
C SER A 198 -5.54 -8.38 0.29
N LEU A 199 -6.25 -7.26 0.12
CA LEU A 199 -5.98 -6.03 0.85
C LEU A 199 -6.02 -6.23 2.37
N GLU A 200 -6.85 -7.16 2.84
CA GLU A 200 -6.96 -7.52 4.26
C GLU A 200 -5.69 -8.20 4.79
N VAL A 201 -5.09 -9.11 4.03
CA VAL A 201 -3.81 -9.73 4.41
C VAL A 201 -2.71 -8.68 4.49
N ILE A 202 -2.70 -7.71 3.56
CA ILE A 202 -1.74 -6.60 3.60
C ILE A 202 -1.96 -5.76 4.86
N TYR A 203 -3.20 -5.38 5.16
CA TYR A 203 -3.53 -4.61 6.35
C TYR A 203 -3.13 -5.33 7.64
N ALA A 204 -3.51 -6.59 7.80
CA ALA A 204 -3.18 -7.39 8.98
C ALA A 204 -1.66 -7.55 9.18
N HIS A 205 -0.87 -7.62 8.11
CA HIS A 205 0.60 -7.60 8.22
C HIS A 205 1.10 -6.23 8.69
N LEU A 206 0.55 -5.14 8.15
CA LEU A 206 0.93 -3.80 8.53
C LEU A 206 0.60 -3.46 10.00
N GLU A 207 -0.58 -3.88 10.48
CA GLU A 207 -0.97 -3.74 11.89
C GLU A 207 0.03 -4.43 12.83
N LYS A 208 0.47 -5.64 12.48
CA LYS A 208 1.50 -6.37 13.25
C LYS A 208 2.87 -5.70 13.23
N MET A 209 3.22 -5.01 12.15
CA MET A 209 4.53 -4.37 11.98
C MET A 209 4.64 -3.05 12.72
N SER A 210 3.53 -2.36 13.03
CA SER A 210 3.57 -1.14 13.83
C SER A 210 2.22 -0.76 14.41
N LEU A 211 2.06 -0.94 15.72
CA LEU A 211 0.85 -0.64 16.48
C LEU A 211 0.49 0.87 16.51
N SER A 212 1.38 1.78 16.10
CA SER A 212 1.21 3.23 16.35
C SER A 212 1.15 4.12 15.11
N PHE A 213 1.47 3.61 13.92
CA PHE A 213 1.55 4.45 12.72
C PHE A 213 0.31 4.40 11.85
N ILE A 214 -0.50 3.35 11.87
CA ILE A 214 -1.67 3.26 11.00
C ILE A 214 -2.91 3.70 11.76
N ARG A 215 -3.70 4.58 11.16
CA ARG A 215 -4.98 5.01 11.70
C ARG A 215 -5.89 3.78 11.75
N PRO A 216 -6.51 3.48 12.90
CA PRO A 216 -7.41 2.36 12.99
C PRO A 216 -8.64 2.62 12.11
N ARG A 217 -9.20 1.56 11.53
CA ARG A 217 -10.39 1.66 10.66
C ARG A 217 -11.62 2.10 11.44
N GLU A 218 -11.74 1.62 12.67
CA GLU A 218 -12.79 2.02 13.62
C GLU A 218 -12.15 2.75 14.80
N ILE A 219 -12.83 3.76 15.33
CA ILE A 219 -12.39 4.46 16.55
C ILE A 219 -13.25 3.98 17.70
N PHE A 220 -12.60 3.36 18.68
CA PHE A 220 -13.25 2.95 19.91
C PHE A 220 -12.97 3.93 21.03
N TYR A 221 -13.95 4.07 21.91
CA TYR A 221 -13.87 4.90 23.11
C TYR A 221 -14.05 4.00 24.33
N LEU A 222 -13.31 4.29 25.40
CA LEU A 222 -13.54 3.63 26.68
C LEU A 222 -14.98 3.85 27.11
N SER A 223 -15.58 2.82 27.70
CA SER A 223 -16.91 2.96 28.29
C SER A 223 -16.89 4.01 29.41
N LYS A 224 -18.04 4.66 29.64
CA LYS A 224 -18.15 5.68 30.70
C LYS A 224 -17.87 5.11 32.09
N GLU A 225 -18.17 3.83 32.31
CA GLU A 225 -17.89 3.14 33.56
C GLU A 225 -16.39 2.99 33.81
N ILE A 226 -15.63 2.55 32.80
CA ILE A 226 -14.17 2.44 32.89
C ILE A 226 -13.54 3.81 33.14
N GLN A 227 -13.97 4.84 32.40
CA GLN A 227 -13.47 6.21 32.60
C GLN A 227 -13.66 6.66 34.06
N LEU A 228 -14.85 6.43 34.63
CA LEU A 228 -15.13 6.78 36.04
C LEU A 228 -14.22 6.04 37.03
N ILE A 229 -13.91 4.77 36.78
CA ILE A 229 -13.01 4.00 37.66
C ILE A 229 -11.59 4.55 37.57
N LEU A 230 -11.08 4.76 36.35
CA LEU A 230 -9.72 5.25 36.13
C LEU A 230 -9.51 6.67 36.66
N ASP A 231 -10.51 7.55 36.48
CA ASP A 231 -10.46 8.96 36.93
C ASP A 231 -10.43 9.10 38.46
N LEU A 232 -10.82 8.06 39.21
CA LEU A 232 -10.76 8.04 40.67
C LEU A 232 -9.38 7.70 41.22
N ILE A 233 -8.47 7.17 40.40
CA ILE A 233 -7.13 6.77 40.83
C ILE A 233 -6.24 8.03 40.97
N PRO A 234 -5.75 8.36 42.19
CA PRO A 234 -5.01 9.60 42.39
C PRO A 234 -3.71 9.67 41.59
N ASN A 235 -3.49 10.79 40.89
CA ASN A 235 -2.31 11.03 40.04
C ASN A 235 -2.20 10.09 38.82
N PHE A 236 -3.24 9.35 38.48
CA PHE A 236 -3.34 8.63 37.22
C PHE A 236 -4.02 9.51 36.17
N SER A 237 -3.54 9.44 34.93
CA SER A 237 -4.12 10.13 33.79
C SER A 237 -3.88 9.29 32.54
N TYR A 238 -4.77 9.38 31.57
CA TYR A 238 -4.66 8.63 30.33
C TYR A 238 -5.15 9.44 29.15
N ILE A 239 -4.71 9.03 27.97
CA ILE A 239 -5.15 9.54 26.67
C ILE A 239 -5.38 8.33 25.79
N VAL A 240 -6.54 8.29 25.14
CA VAL A 240 -6.80 7.33 24.07
C VAL A 240 -6.36 7.94 22.76
N HIS A 241 -5.44 7.28 22.07
CA HIS A 241 -4.96 7.70 20.76
C HIS A 241 -4.86 6.49 19.84
N ASN A 242 -5.60 6.52 18.72
CA ASN A 242 -5.67 5.41 17.76
C ASN A 242 -6.09 4.09 18.40
N ASN A 243 -7.10 4.13 19.26
CA ASN A 243 -7.59 3.02 20.08
C ASN A 243 -6.60 2.49 21.13
N TYR A 244 -5.38 3.02 21.24
CA TYR A 244 -4.48 2.63 22.32
C TYR A 244 -4.62 3.57 23.50
N LEU A 245 -4.71 3.00 24.70
CA LEU A 245 -4.69 3.75 25.95
C LEU A 245 -3.23 3.97 26.37
N THR A 246 -2.78 5.21 26.25
CA THR A 246 -1.52 5.66 26.83
C THR A 246 -1.81 6.24 28.20
N TRP A 247 -1.09 5.81 29.21
CA TRP A 247 -1.27 6.27 30.58
C TRP A 247 -0.01 6.91 31.13
N LYS A 248 -0.23 7.77 32.14
CA LYS A 248 0.79 8.43 32.92
C LYS A 248 0.40 8.39 34.38
N PHE A 249 1.31 7.94 35.23
CA PHE A 249 1.17 7.97 36.68
C PHE A 249 2.23 8.90 37.29
N LYS A 250 1.77 9.87 38.08
CA LYS A 250 2.61 10.95 38.61
C LYS A 250 3.39 11.62 37.46
N ASN A 251 4.67 11.90 37.64
CA ASN A 251 5.53 12.55 36.63
C ASN A 251 6.64 11.64 36.10
N THR A 252 6.64 10.35 36.47
CA THR A 252 7.76 9.44 36.25
C THR A 252 7.39 8.23 35.44
N ASP A 253 6.20 7.64 35.67
CA ASP A 253 5.79 6.43 34.97
C ASP A 253 4.82 6.74 33.84
N THR A 254 5.12 6.17 32.68
CA THR A 254 4.26 6.22 31.51
C THR A 254 4.28 4.87 30.82
N GLY A 255 3.14 4.48 30.26
CA GLY A 255 3.03 3.24 29.52
C GLY A 255 1.92 3.29 28.49
N ILE A 256 1.85 2.22 27.71
CA ILE A 256 0.81 2.00 26.72
C ILE A 256 0.30 0.59 26.96
N ILE A 257 -1.02 0.43 27.02
CA ILE A 257 -1.61 -0.91 26.99
C ILE A 257 -1.41 -1.44 25.56
N PRO A 258 -0.70 -2.56 25.35
CA PRO A 258 -0.27 -2.99 24.01
C PRO A 258 -1.41 -3.58 23.16
N PHE A 259 -2.65 -3.49 23.64
CA PHE A 259 -3.86 -3.97 22.99
C PHE A 259 -4.77 -2.76 22.66
N PRO A 260 -5.32 -2.67 21.44
CA PRO A 260 -6.25 -1.62 21.09
C PRO A 260 -7.61 -1.86 21.75
N ILE A 261 -8.29 -0.78 22.17
CA ILE A 261 -9.69 -0.80 22.62
C ILE A 261 -10.55 -1.45 21.53
N GLY A 262 -11.46 -2.34 21.93
CA GLY A 262 -12.30 -3.14 21.04
C GLY A 262 -11.67 -4.46 20.58
N SER A 263 -10.40 -4.73 20.94
CA SER A 263 -9.83 -6.07 20.77
C SER A 263 -10.25 -7.02 21.91
N PRO A 264 -10.31 -8.34 21.68
CA PRO A 264 -10.63 -9.31 22.73
C PRO A 264 -9.71 -9.19 23.96
N ASP A 265 -8.41 -8.96 23.75
CA ASP A 265 -7.44 -8.80 24.85
C ASP A 265 -7.72 -7.52 25.67
N PHE A 266 -8.14 -6.43 25.03
CA PHE A 266 -8.52 -5.20 25.75
C PHE A 266 -9.87 -5.34 26.45
N GLU A 267 -10.82 -6.08 25.87
CA GLU A 267 -12.10 -6.38 26.50
C GLU A 267 -11.91 -7.16 27.82
N GLU A 268 -10.96 -8.11 27.87
CA GLU A 268 -10.60 -8.81 29.11
C GLU A 268 -10.06 -7.83 30.17
N ILE A 269 -9.22 -6.87 29.77
CA ILE A 269 -8.71 -5.82 30.66
C ILE A 269 -9.87 -4.95 31.19
N GLU A 270 -10.81 -4.53 30.33
CA GLU A 270 -11.97 -3.75 30.76
C GLU A 270 -12.83 -4.51 31.77
N ILE A 271 -13.09 -5.79 31.53
CA ILE A 271 -13.83 -6.66 32.46
C ILE A 271 -13.14 -6.68 33.83
N GLU A 272 -11.83 -6.88 33.85
CA GLU A 272 -11.08 -6.98 35.10
C GLU A 272 -11.05 -5.66 35.88
N ILE A 273 -10.94 -4.52 35.18
CA ILE A 273 -11.06 -3.19 35.80
C ILE A 273 -12.44 -3.01 36.46
N VAL A 274 -13.52 -3.43 35.80
CA VAL A 274 -14.89 -3.34 36.35
C VAL A 274 -15.09 -4.27 37.55
N ILE A 275 -14.52 -5.47 37.52
CA ILE A 275 -14.60 -6.45 38.61
C ILE A 275 -13.82 -5.98 39.82
N GLN A 276 -12.54 -5.62 39.65
CA GLN A 276 -11.65 -5.28 40.75
C GLN A 276 -11.84 -3.86 41.29
N LYS A 277 -12.28 -2.91 40.43
CA LYS A 277 -12.43 -1.48 40.74
C LYS A 277 -11.20 -0.91 41.45
N PRO A 278 -10.02 -0.95 40.80
CA PRO A 278 -8.77 -0.55 41.43
C PRO A 278 -8.84 0.91 41.93
N SER A 279 -8.45 1.13 43.18
CA SER A 279 -8.41 2.46 43.81
C SER A 279 -7.00 3.06 43.89
N SER A 280 -5.97 2.33 43.45
CA SER A 280 -4.58 2.79 43.38
C SER A 280 -3.94 2.32 42.07
N PHE A 281 -2.83 2.96 41.69
CA PHE A 281 -2.10 2.60 40.49
C PHE A 281 -1.48 1.20 40.61
N GLU A 282 -0.97 0.84 41.79
CA GLU A 282 -0.37 -0.49 42.01
C GLU A 282 -1.40 -1.61 41.80
N ALA A 283 -2.67 -1.39 42.17
CA ALA A 283 -3.74 -2.34 41.88
C ALA A 283 -4.05 -2.38 40.38
N LEU A 284 -4.16 -1.21 39.73
CA LEU A 284 -4.40 -1.13 38.28
C LEU A 284 -3.27 -1.78 37.47
N GLU A 285 -2.01 -1.59 37.88
CA GLU A 285 -0.82 -2.11 37.22
C GLU A 285 -0.85 -3.64 37.14
N THR A 286 -1.41 -4.34 38.13
CA THR A 286 -1.58 -5.80 38.07
C THR A 286 -2.54 -6.29 36.99
N ILE A 287 -3.37 -5.40 36.44
CA ILE A 287 -4.34 -5.69 35.38
C ILE A 287 -3.77 -5.32 34.00
N ILE A 288 -3.03 -4.20 33.92
CA ILE A 288 -2.63 -3.59 32.63
C ILE A 288 -1.18 -3.89 32.21
N ALA A 289 -0.41 -4.59 33.04
CA ALA A 289 1.00 -4.94 32.81
C ALA A 289 1.19 -6.26 32.03
#